data_AF-A0A7V7AS23-F1
#
_entry.id   AF-A0A7V7AS23-F1
#
_cell.length_a   1.000
_cell.length_b   1.000
_cell.length_c   1.000
_cell.angle_alpha   90.00
_cell.angle_beta   90.00
_cell.angle_gamma   90.00
#
_symmetry.space_group_name_H-M   'P 1'
#
loop_
_entity.id
_entity.type
_entity.pdbx_description
1 polymer ?
#
loop_
_entity_poly.entity_id
_entity_poly.type
_entity_poly.pdbx_seq_one_letter_code
_entity_poly.pdbx_strand_id
1 'polypeptide(L)' 'MRIGTVETKNRVFAAPMAGVTDKAFRILLHRMGCGLIVTEMASAKALTYSNRETFEILNLEEEKGPIAVQLFGSEPGI' A
#
# COMPACT_ATOMS: atom_id res chain seq x y z
N MET A 1 17.36 -2.34 0.54
CA MET A 1 17.38 -2.70 -0.90
C MET A 1 17.04 -1.45 -1.69
N ARG A 2 17.47 -1.31 -2.95
CA ARG A 2 17.15 -0.15 -3.78
C ARG A 2 16.22 -0.54 -4.93
N ILE A 3 15.06 0.12 -5.04
CA ILE A 3 14.06 -0.05 -6.12
C ILE A 3 13.92 1.31 -6.80
N GLY A 4 14.54 1.49 -7.97
CA GLY A 4 14.64 2.80 -8.61
C GLY A 4 15.28 3.83 -7.67
N THR A 5 14.54 4.87 -7.31
CA THR A 5 14.93 5.93 -6.37
C THR A 5 14.56 5.64 -4.91
N VAL A 6 13.87 4.53 -4.63
CA VAL A 6 13.39 4.19 -3.28
C VAL A 6 14.39 3.26 -2.58
N GLU A 7 14.79 3.64 -1.36
CA GLU A 7 15.65 2.83 -0.50
C GLU A 7 14.85 2.21 0.66
N THR A 8 14.93 0.89 0.80
CA THR A 8 14.28 0.12 1.87
C THR A 8 15.28 -0.22 2.99
N LYS A 9 14.81 -0.18 4.24
CA LYS A 9 15.61 -0.49 5.44
C LYS A 9 16.23 -1.90 5.40
N ASN A 10 15.50 -2.88 4.88
CA ASN A 10 15.93 -4.27 4.72
C ASN A 10 15.15 -4.95 3.58
N ARG A 11 15.30 -6.27 3.44
CA ARG A 11 14.65 -7.10 2.40
C ARG A 11 13.41 -7.85 2.92
N VAL A 12 12.80 -7.38 4.01
CA VAL A 12 11.57 -7.96 4.57
C VAL A 12 10.41 -7.08 4.14
N PHE A 13 9.53 -7.61 3.30
CA PHE A 13 8.42 -6.87 2.72
C PHE A 13 7.09 -7.50 3.16
N ALA A 14 6.15 -6.68 3.60
CA ALA A 14 4.82 -7.14 3.97
C ALA A 14 3.97 -7.35 2.72
N ALA A 15 3.42 -8.55 2.56
CA ALA A 15 2.52 -8.87 1.47
C ALA A 15 1.18 -8.15 1.63
N PRO A 16 0.53 -7.74 0.54
CA PRO A 16 -0.80 -7.16 0.57
C PRO A 16 -1.83 -8.22 0.94
N MET A 17 -2.69 -7.91 1.92
CA MET A 17 -3.71 -8.83 2.42
C MET A 17 -4.98 -8.05 2.71
N ALA A 18 -6.03 -8.28 1.91
CA ALA A 18 -7.33 -7.63 2.10
C ALA A 18 -7.91 -7.92 3.49
N GLY A 19 -8.36 -6.88 4.18
CA GLY A 19 -8.84 -6.91 5.56
C GLY A 19 -7.75 -7.09 6.63
N VAL A 20 -6.46 -7.10 6.25
CA VAL A 20 -5.33 -7.28 7.20
C VAL A 20 -4.32 -6.16 7.09
N THR A 21 -3.89 -5.77 5.89
CA THR A 21 -2.93 -4.68 5.68
C THR A 21 -3.57 -3.29 5.73
N ASP A 22 -4.40 -3.06 6.74
CA ASP A 22 -5.03 -1.78 7.03
C ASP A 22 -4.01 -0.76 7.58
N LYS A 23 -4.43 0.51 7.71
CA LYS A 23 -3.56 1.60 8.17
C LYS A 23 -2.91 1.31 9.53
N ALA A 24 -3.68 0.78 10.48
CA ALA A 24 -3.18 0.49 11.82
C ALA A 24 -2.07 -0.57 11.80
N PHE A 25 -2.28 -1.65 11.03
CA PHE A 25 -1.30 -2.72 10.89
C PHE A 25 -0.05 -2.25 10.15
N ARG A 26 -0.19 -1.42 9.10
CA ARG A 26 0.95 -0.84 8.39
C ARG A 26 1.83 0.03 9.30
N ILE A 27 1.22 0.86 10.15
CA ILE A 27 1.96 1.66 11.14
C ILE A 27 2.75 0.75 12.10
N LEU A 28 2.15 -0.36 12.55
CA LEU A 28 2.82 -1.33 13.40
C LEU A 28 4.00 -2.00 12.68
N LEU A 29 3.80 -2.46 11.45
CA LEU A 29 4.85 -3.08 10.63
C LEU A 29 6.05 -2.14 10.42
N HIS A 30 5.80 -0.84 10.21
CA HIS A 30 6.87 0.15 10.10
C HIS A 30 7.67 0.24 11.40
N ARG A 31 7.00 0.30 12.56
CA ARG A 31 7.64 0.33 13.88
C ARG A 31 8.44 -0.95 14.17
N MET A 32 7.98 -2.10 13.68
CA MET A 32 8.69 -3.38 13.77
C MET A 32 9.87 -3.48 12.80
N GLY A 33 10.10 -2.47 11.96
CA GLY A 33 11.24 -2.40 11.06
C GLY A 33 11.03 -3.12 9.73
N CYS A 34 9.78 -3.32 9.29
CA CYS A 34 9.49 -3.79 7.93
C CYS A 34 10.12 -2.85 6.89
N GLY A 35 10.75 -3.43 5.86
CA GLY A 35 11.51 -2.69 4.85
C GLY A 35 10.64 -2.01 3.80
N LEU A 36 9.52 -2.63 3.43
CA LEU A 36 8.51 -2.13 2.50
C LEU A 36 7.16 -2.71 2.89
N ILE A 37 6.12 -1.87 2.88
CA ILE A 37 4.77 -2.29 3.24
C ILE A 37 3.87 -2.06 2.03
N VAL A 38 3.00 -3.02 1.72
CA VAL A 38 2.04 -2.90 0.64
C VAL A 38 0.64 -2.66 1.24
N THR A 39 -0.13 -1.75 0.64
CA THR A 39 -1.53 -1.53 1.02
C THR A 39 -2.39 -2.77 0.73
N GLU A 40 -3.65 -2.73 1.17
CA GLU A 40 -4.66 -3.60 0.58
C GLU A 40 -4.81 -3.34 -0.94
N MET A 41 -5.52 -4.25 -1.61
CA MET A 41 -5.79 -4.16 -3.04
C MET A 41 -6.81 -3.07 -3.34
N ALA A 42 -6.39 -1.99 -3.98
CA ALA A 42 -7.26 -0.92 -4.45
C ALA A 42 -7.73 -1.17 -5.90
N SER A 43 -9.04 -1.06 -6.13
CA SER A 43 -9.62 -1.26 -7.48
C SER A 43 -9.34 -0.05 -8.36
N ALA A 44 -8.64 -0.25 -9.47
CA ALA A 44 -8.37 0.81 -10.44
C ALA A 44 -9.66 1.43 -10.98
N LYS A 45 -10.68 0.60 -11.22
CA LYS A 45 -12.02 1.06 -11.65
C LYS A 45 -12.72 1.87 -10.58
N ALA A 46 -12.62 1.48 -9.32
CA ALA A 46 -13.27 2.22 -8.24
C ALA A 46 -12.65 3.61 -8.02
N LEU A 47 -11.35 3.77 -8.33
CA LEU A 47 -10.67 5.08 -8.32
C LEU A 47 -11.27 6.06 -9.33
N THR A 48 -11.65 5.60 -10.54
CA THR A 48 -12.25 6.50 -11.54
C THR A 48 -13.66 6.98 -11.18
N TYR A 49 -14.35 6.26 -10.30
CA TYR A 49 -15.67 6.65 -9.79
C TYR A 49 -15.61 7.39 -8.45
N SER A 50 -14.41 7.77 -8.01
CA SER A 50 -14.16 8.40 -6.72
C SER A 50 -14.77 7.64 -5.53
N ASN A 51 -14.67 6.31 -5.55
CA ASN A 51 -15.23 5.48 -4.49
C ASN A 51 -14.52 5.75 -3.15
N ARG A 52 -15.30 6.08 -2.12
CA ARG A 52 -14.80 6.41 -0.79
C ARG A 52 -13.96 5.29 -0.16
N GLU A 53 -14.42 4.04 -0.22
CA GLU A 53 -13.70 2.90 0.38
C GLU A 53 -12.31 2.73 -0.23
N THR A 54 -12.20 2.93 -1.55
CA THR A 54 -10.90 2.83 -2.23
C THR A 54 -9.97 3.97 -1.83
N PHE A 55 -10.50 5.18 -1.64
CA PHE A 55 -9.70 6.29 -1.11
C PHE A 55 -9.27 6.09 0.35
N GLU A 56 -10.08 5.43 1.18
CA GLU A 56 -9.67 5.06 2.54
C GLU A 56 -8.50 4.06 2.52
N ILE A 57 -8.51 3.08 1.61
CA ILE A 57 -7.36 2.16 1.41
C ILE A 57 -6.09 2.94 1.03
N LEU A 58 -6.24 3.98 0.20
CA LEU A 58 -5.16 4.86 -0.26
C LEU A 58 -4.81 5.98 0.72
N ASN A 59 -5.47 6.07 1.88
CA ASN A 59 -5.14 7.07 2.88
C ASN A 59 -3.84 6.69 3.59
N LEU A 60 -2.74 7.34 3.19
CA LEU A 60 -1.41 7.16 3.75
C LEU A 60 -1.00 8.25 4.76
N GLU A 61 -1.93 9.11 5.20
CA GLU A 61 -1.61 10.20 6.11
C GLU A 61 -0.97 9.66 7.40
N GLU A 62 0.07 10.34 7.89
CA GLU A 62 0.81 9.99 9.10
C GLU A 62 1.60 8.67 9.05
N GLU A 63 1.52 7.91 7.95
CA GLU A 63 2.33 6.73 7.76
C GLU A 63 3.77 7.11 7.35
N LYS A 64 4.75 6.32 7.81
CA LYS A 64 6.17 6.58 7.60
C LYS A 64 6.81 5.47 6.77
N GLY A 65 7.87 5.84 6.04
CA GLY A 65 8.67 4.91 5.24
C GLY A 65 8.06 4.61 3.87
N PRO A 66 8.72 3.72 3.12
CA PRO A 66 8.25 3.34 1.79
C PRO A 66 7.01 2.46 1.92
N ILE A 67 5.92 2.91 1.28
CA ILE A 67 4.66 2.18 1.16
C ILE A 67 4.36 2.04 -0.33
N ALA A 68 4.07 0.82 -0.76
CA ALA A 68 3.62 0.53 -2.10
C ALA A 68 2.09 0.41 -2.12
N VAL A 69 1.48 1.02 -3.12
CA VAL A 69 0.04 0.87 -3.38
C VAL A 69 -0.15 -0.29 -4.35
N GLN A 70 -1.00 -1.26 -4.00
CA GLN A 70 -1.39 -2.31 -4.94
C GLN A 70 -2.69 -1.95 -5.65
N LEU A 71 -2.61 -1.79 -6.96
CA LEU A 71 -3.78 -1.65 -7.83
C LEU A 71 -4.17 -3.02 -8.43
N PHE A 72 -5.47 -3.24 -8.61
CA PHE A 72 -5.98 -4.36 -9.41
C PHE A 72 -7.06 -3.90 -10.39
N GLY A 73 -7.12 -4.56 -11.54
CA GLY A 73 -8.05 -4.26 -12.61
C GLY A 73 -7.78 -5.12 -13.84
N SER A 74 -8.74 -5.16 -14.77
CA SER A 74 -8.66 -5.94 -16.02
C SER A 74 -8.72 -5.08 -17.28
N GLU A 75 -8.89 -3.76 -17.14
CA GLU A 75 -9.11 -2.82 -18.23
C GLU A 75 -7.91 -1.86 -18.31
N PRO A 76 -6.99 -2.00 -19.29
CA PRO A 76 -5.76 -1.19 -19.34
C PRO A 76 -5.96 0.30 -19.62
N GLY A 77 -7.14 0.68 -20.15
CA GLY A 77 -7.47 2.06 -20.52
C GLY A 77 -8.11 2.88 -19.40
N ILE A 78 -8.17 2.32 -18.18
CA ILE A 78 -8.71 2.96 -16.98
C ILE A 78 -7.57 3.29 -16.03
#